data_AF-A0A0B1T3C8-F1
#
_entry.id   AF-A0A0B1T3C8-F1
#
_cell.length_a   1.000
_cell.length_b   1.000
_cell.length_c   1.000
_cell.angle_alpha   90.00
_cell.angle_beta   90.00
_cell.angle_gamma   90.00
#
_symmetry.space_group_name_H-M   'P 1'
#
loop_
_entity.id
_entity.type
_entity.pdbx_description
1 polymer ?
#
loop_
_entity_poly.entity_id
_entity_poly.type
_entity_poly.pdbx_seq_one_letter_code
_entity_poly.pdbx_strand_id
1 'polypeptide(L)'
;MLAYEQSPANFDQLRHLVQRNNDVLREVIAAFEEKAALDFHYSKMLKKISANLHKATHQVESDIDKGWTSVAEQFDVQATIHSNLGSALTDDVVQPLRSIQISEAKTIRAAALFVERELRKLKDRKDGTTRTKRLLYECSKQLEKLEQANDQHQNGERMFERHTNNLDIAVQATANDYITAIQPSTAAVNHVILTDLYLKFTVGSSYAAKHAARVQHSSGAAGFWLAEL
;
A
#
# COMPACT_ATOMS: atom_id res chain seq x y z
N MET A 1 9.81 -19.09 23.07
CA MET A 1 9.86 -19.57 21.67
C MET A 1 8.44 -19.56 21.07
N LEU A 2 7.76 -18.41 21.05
CA LEU A 2 6.34 -18.30 20.64
C LEU A 2 6.03 -16.95 19.94
N ALA A 3 6.90 -16.47 19.05
CA ALA A 3 6.67 -15.21 18.35
C ALA A 3 6.92 -15.25 16.83
N TYR A 4 7.15 -16.44 16.25
CA TYR A 4 7.55 -16.57 14.83
C TYR A 4 6.41 -16.95 13.87
N GLU A 5 5.20 -17.21 14.36
CA GLU A 5 4.10 -17.75 13.53
C GLU A 5 3.14 -16.73 12.92
N GLN A 6 3.19 -15.44 13.29
CA GLN A 6 2.16 -14.48 12.88
C GLN A 6 2.47 -13.64 11.63
N SER A 7 3.67 -13.75 11.06
CA SER A 7 4.11 -12.85 9.97
C SER A 7 3.34 -12.95 8.64
N PRO A 8 2.82 -14.12 8.18
CA PRO A 8 2.15 -14.17 6.86
C PRO A 8 0.74 -13.58 6.87
N ALA A 9 -0.01 -13.70 7.98
CA ALA A 9 -1.42 -13.30 8.04
C ALA A 9 -1.62 -11.77 8.06
N ASN A 10 -0.63 -11.01 8.54
CA ASN A 10 -0.70 -9.56 8.61
C ASN A 10 -0.57 -8.89 7.24
N PHE A 11 0.15 -9.52 6.30
CA PHE A 11 0.38 -8.94 4.98
C PHE A 11 -0.89 -8.91 4.12
N ASP A 12 -1.71 -9.95 4.15
CA ASP A 12 -2.97 -9.97 3.41
C ASP A 12 -3.95 -8.94 3.97
N GLN A 13 -4.04 -8.81 5.29
CA GLN A 13 -4.82 -7.75 5.93
C GLN A 13 -4.35 -6.36 5.54
N LEU A 14 -3.02 -6.14 5.53
CA LEU A 14 -2.42 -4.88 5.10
C LEU A 14 -2.71 -4.59 3.61
N ARG A 15 -2.62 -5.60 2.75
CA ARG A 15 -2.95 -5.50 1.33
C ARG A 15 -4.40 -5.11 1.12
N HIS A 16 -5.33 -5.74 1.83
CA HIS A 16 -6.75 -5.38 1.77
C HIS A 16 -7.01 -3.95 2.27
N LEU A 17 -6.36 -3.55 3.36
CA LEU A 17 -6.47 -2.19 3.89
C LEU A 17 -5.96 -1.15 2.89
N VAL A 18 -4.80 -1.40 2.28
CA VAL A 18 -4.18 -0.52 1.27
C VAL A 18 -5.06 -0.39 0.03
N GLN A 19 -5.63 -1.50 -0.44
CA GLN A 19 -6.54 -1.51 -1.58
C GLN A 19 -7.78 -0.67 -1.28
N ARG A 20 -8.43 -0.92 -0.14
CA ARG A 20 -9.61 -0.16 0.31
C ARG A 20 -9.32 1.33 0.42
N ASN A 21 -8.16 1.71 0.98
CA ASN A 21 -7.77 3.12 1.09
C ASN A 21 -7.59 3.78 -0.29
N ASN A 22 -7.04 3.06 -1.27
CA ASN A 22 -6.91 3.56 -2.64
C ASN A 22 -8.26 3.75 -3.32
N ASP A 23 -9.21 2.86 -3.04
CA ASP A 23 -10.56 2.96 -3.58
C ASP A 23 -11.31 4.16 -2.98
N VAL A 24 -11.21 4.35 -1.65
CA VAL A 24 -11.73 5.55 -0.98
C VAL A 24 -11.08 6.83 -1.53
N LEU A 25 -9.75 6.85 -1.73
CA LEU A 25 -9.07 8.01 -2.31
C LEU A 25 -9.60 8.32 -3.72
N ARG A 26 -9.89 7.29 -4.53
CA ARG A 26 -10.47 7.48 -5.88
C ARG A 26 -11.85 8.13 -5.82
N GLU A 27 -12.69 7.69 -4.88
CA GLU A 27 -14.02 8.27 -4.67
C GLU A 27 -13.93 9.72 -4.18
N VAL A 28 -13.01 10.01 -3.25
CA VAL A 28 -12.77 11.39 -2.77
C VAL A 28 -12.33 12.30 -3.91
N ILE A 29 -11.41 11.85 -4.77
CA ILE A 29 -10.98 12.62 -5.95
C ILE A 29 -12.18 12.87 -6.88
N ALA A 30 -12.97 11.85 -7.18
CA ALA A 30 -14.13 11.97 -8.06
C ALA A 30 -15.17 12.97 -7.52
N ALA A 31 -15.39 12.99 -6.20
CA ALA A 31 -16.30 13.95 -5.57
C ALA A 31 -15.82 15.40 -5.72
N PHE A 32 -14.51 15.66 -5.59
CA PHE A 32 -13.96 17.00 -5.82
C PHE A 32 -13.98 17.41 -7.30
N GLU A 33 -13.75 16.46 -8.22
CA GLU A 33 -13.89 16.69 -9.66
C GLU A 33 -15.33 17.06 -10.03
N GLU A 34 -16.32 16.34 -9.49
CA GLU A 34 -17.73 16.66 -9.67
C GLU A 34 -18.07 18.03 -9.09
N LYS A 35 -17.58 18.34 -7.88
CA LYS A 35 -17.82 19.65 -7.26
C LYS A 35 -17.23 20.79 -8.12
N ALA A 36 -15.99 20.66 -8.58
CA ALA A 36 -15.37 21.64 -9.46
C ALA A 36 -16.18 21.84 -10.76
N ALA A 37 -16.66 20.74 -11.35
CA ALA A 37 -17.50 20.79 -12.55
C ALA A 37 -18.84 21.53 -12.30
N LEU A 38 -19.46 21.32 -11.13
CA LEU A 38 -20.66 22.04 -10.73
C LEU A 38 -20.41 23.54 -10.54
N ASP A 39 -19.29 23.93 -9.94
CA ASP A 39 -18.90 25.34 -9.78
C ASP A 39 -18.66 26.02 -11.14
N PHE A 40 -17.95 25.36 -12.06
CA PHE A 40 -17.79 25.87 -13.43
C PHE A 40 -19.12 25.99 -14.17
N HIS A 41 -20.01 25.02 -14.01
CA HIS A 41 -21.34 25.07 -14.61
C HIS A 41 -22.16 26.23 -14.05
N TYR A 42 -22.16 26.41 -12.73
CA TYR A 42 -22.88 27.49 -12.06
C TYR A 42 -22.35 28.87 -12.49
N SER A 43 -21.03 29.05 -12.54
CA SER A 43 -20.39 30.24 -13.09
C SER A 43 -20.88 30.56 -14.50
N LYS A 44 -20.87 29.57 -15.40
CA LYS A 44 -21.37 29.72 -16.78
C LYS A 44 -22.84 30.14 -16.81
N MET A 45 -23.66 29.59 -15.92
CA MET A 45 -25.07 29.94 -15.87
C MET A 45 -25.32 31.35 -15.36
N LEU A 46 -24.58 31.79 -14.34
CA LEU A 46 -24.62 33.17 -13.85
C LEU A 46 -24.25 34.18 -14.95
N LYS A 47 -23.17 33.93 -15.71
CA LYS A 47 -22.80 34.79 -16.86
C LYS A 47 -23.91 34.88 -17.91
N LYS A 48 -24.61 33.77 -18.18
CA LYS A 48 -25.74 33.77 -19.11
C LYS A 48 -26.90 34.63 -18.59
N ILE A 49 -27.20 34.53 -17.30
CA ILE A 49 -28.26 35.31 -16.66
C ILE A 49 -27.88 36.80 -16.66
N SER A 50 -26.65 37.14 -16.26
CA SER A 50 -26.12 38.52 -16.33
C SER A 50 -26.28 39.10 -17.75
N ALA A 51 -25.78 38.39 -18.77
CA ALA A 51 -25.84 38.85 -20.16
C ALA A 51 -27.28 39.07 -20.65
N ASN A 52 -28.25 38.26 -20.19
CA ASN A 52 -29.66 38.46 -20.52
C ASN A 52 -30.24 39.69 -19.82
N LEU A 53 -29.88 39.92 -18.56
CA LEU A 53 -30.35 41.06 -17.79
C LEU A 53 -29.79 42.37 -18.35
N HIS A 54 -28.49 42.41 -18.66
CA HIS A 54 -27.88 43.56 -19.34
C HIS A 54 -28.55 43.92 -20.68
N LYS A 55 -28.99 42.92 -21.45
CA LYS A 55 -29.74 43.16 -22.69
C LYS A 55 -31.12 43.75 -22.43
N ALA A 56 -31.80 43.27 -21.39
CA ALA A 56 -33.12 43.75 -21.00
C ALA A 56 -33.08 45.20 -20.48
N THR A 57 -31.98 45.61 -19.85
CA THR A 57 -31.81 46.94 -19.24
C THR A 57 -31.05 47.93 -20.13
N HIS A 58 -30.77 47.56 -21.39
CA HIS A 58 -29.87 48.33 -22.26
C HIS A 58 -30.42 49.73 -22.63
N GLN A 59 -31.74 49.94 -22.61
CA GLN A 59 -32.36 51.25 -22.84
C GLN A 59 -32.33 52.06 -21.54
N VAL A 60 -31.15 52.61 -21.22
CA VAL A 60 -30.90 53.35 -19.98
C VAL A 60 -31.56 54.73 -20.04
N GLU A 61 -32.80 54.83 -19.58
CA GLU A 61 -33.46 56.12 -19.34
C GLU A 61 -33.95 56.27 -17.90
N SER A 62 -34.14 55.18 -17.14
CA SER A 62 -34.61 55.23 -15.76
C SER A 62 -33.55 54.82 -14.73
N ASP A 63 -33.67 55.34 -13.51
CA ASP A 63 -32.85 54.90 -12.37
C ASP A 63 -33.14 53.43 -11.98
N ILE A 64 -34.32 52.92 -12.34
CA ILE A 64 -34.68 51.51 -12.14
C ILE A 64 -33.81 50.61 -13.04
N ASP A 65 -33.55 51.01 -14.28
CA ASP A 65 -32.69 50.26 -15.21
C ASP A 65 -31.24 50.21 -14.73
N LYS A 66 -30.76 51.29 -14.09
CA LYS A 66 -29.44 51.32 -13.43
C LYS A 66 -29.38 50.34 -12.26
N GLY A 67 -30.45 50.26 -11.46
CA GLY A 67 -30.57 49.28 -10.38
C GLY A 67 -30.46 47.84 -10.88
N TRP A 68 -31.18 47.49 -11.94
CA TRP A 68 -31.11 46.16 -12.55
C TRP A 68 -29.76 45.87 -13.22
N THR A 69 -29.12 46.88 -13.80
CA THR A 69 -27.76 46.76 -14.35
C THR A 69 -26.76 46.41 -13.24
N SER A 70 -26.87 47.04 -12.06
CA SER A 70 -26.04 46.68 -10.91
C SER A 70 -26.28 45.24 -10.42
N VAL A 71 -27.51 44.74 -10.49
CA VAL A 71 -27.81 43.32 -10.18
C VAL A 71 -27.12 42.37 -11.19
N ALA A 72 -27.10 42.73 -12.47
CA ALA A 72 -26.41 41.95 -13.49
C ALA A 72 -24.89 41.88 -13.20
N GLU A 73 -24.28 43.00 -12.84
CA GLU A 73 -22.86 43.07 -12.45
C GLU A 73 -22.55 42.17 -11.24
N GLN A 74 -23.45 42.07 -10.26
CA GLN A 74 -23.28 41.15 -9.14
C GLN A 74 -23.26 39.68 -9.56
N PHE A 75 -24.06 39.29 -10.56
CA PHE A 75 -23.99 37.94 -11.12
C PHE A 75 -22.64 37.67 -11.80
N ASP A 76 -22.02 38.65 -12.45
CA ASP A 76 -20.67 38.49 -13.03
C ASP A 76 -19.58 38.34 -11.98
N VAL A 77 -19.69 39.09 -10.87
CA VAL A 77 -18.81 38.92 -9.70
C VAL A 77 -18.96 37.51 -9.13
N GLN A 78 -20.19 37.05 -8.87
CA GLN A 78 -20.42 35.69 -8.37
C GLN A 78 -19.95 34.62 -9.36
N ALA A 79 -20.17 34.82 -10.67
CA ALA A 79 -19.67 33.90 -11.68
C ALA A 79 -18.15 33.77 -11.63
N THR A 80 -17.45 34.88 -11.41
CA THR A 80 -15.99 34.89 -11.29
C THR A 80 -15.54 34.14 -10.03
N ILE A 81 -16.21 34.35 -8.89
CA ILE A 81 -15.92 33.64 -7.64
C ILE A 81 -16.06 32.11 -7.84
N HIS A 82 -17.16 31.64 -8.43
CA HIS A 82 -17.36 30.22 -8.67
C HIS A 82 -16.38 29.64 -9.70
N SER A 83 -16.02 30.41 -10.73
CA SER A 83 -14.97 29.98 -11.67
C SER A 83 -13.63 29.79 -10.97
N ASN A 84 -13.25 30.73 -10.12
CA ASN A 84 -12.00 30.67 -9.36
C ASN A 84 -12.02 29.50 -8.36
N LEU A 85 -13.16 29.25 -7.72
CA LEU A 85 -13.33 28.11 -6.82
C LEU A 85 -13.18 26.77 -7.57
N GLY A 86 -13.80 26.63 -8.74
CA GLY A 86 -13.64 25.44 -9.59
C GLY A 86 -12.17 25.20 -10.00
N SER A 87 -11.45 26.28 -10.33
CA SER A 87 -10.01 26.21 -10.62
C SER A 87 -9.19 25.81 -9.40
N ALA A 88 -9.39 26.45 -8.25
CA ALA A 88 -8.69 26.12 -7.01
C ALA A 88 -8.93 24.66 -6.57
N LEU A 89 -10.17 24.17 -6.70
CA LEU A 89 -10.47 22.74 -6.44
C LEU A 89 -9.72 21.82 -7.40
N THR A 90 -9.59 22.21 -8.67
CA THR A 90 -8.88 21.40 -9.65
C THR A 90 -7.37 21.39 -9.37
N ASP A 91 -6.78 22.57 -9.26
CA ASP A 91 -5.34 22.77 -9.25
C ASP A 91 -4.71 22.47 -7.87
N ASP A 92 -5.38 22.89 -6.79
CA ASP A 92 -4.83 22.80 -5.44
C ASP A 92 -5.31 21.55 -4.68
N VAL A 93 -6.35 20.86 -5.16
CA VAL A 93 -6.89 19.65 -4.51
C VAL A 93 -6.84 18.42 -5.42
N VAL A 94 -7.53 18.45 -6.57
CA VAL A 94 -7.64 17.27 -7.44
C VAL A 94 -6.27 16.84 -7.98
N GLN A 95 -5.49 17.75 -8.56
CA GLN A 95 -4.19 17.44 -9.16
C GLN A 95 -3.18 16.86 -8.12
N PRO A 96 -3.01 17.45 -6.92
CA PRO A 96 -2.17 16.85 -5.88
C PRO A 96 -2.63 15.45 -5.47
N LEU A 97 -3.93 15.24 -5.27
CA LEU A 97 -4.45 13.92 -4.89
C LEU A 97 -4.26 12.87 -6.00
N ARG A 98 -4.42 13.25 -7.28
CA ARG A 98 -4.12 12.39 -8.43
C ARG A 98 -2.65 12.00 -8.47
N SER A 99 -1.75 12.96 -8.23
CA SER A 99 -0.31 12.71 -8.17
C SER A 99 0.05 11.70 -7.07
N ILE A 100 -0.51 11.88 -5.86
CA ILE A 100 -0.34 10.96 -4.74
C ILE A 100 -0.84 9.56 -5.12
N GLN A 101 -2.07 9.45 -5.63
CA GLN A 101 -2.69 8.19 -6.03
C GLN A 101 -1.81 7.41 -7.02
N ILE A 102 -1.25 8.08 -8.03
CA ILE A 102 -0.37 7.45 -9.03
C ILE A 102 0.92 6.96 -8.38
N SER A 103 1.53 7.76 -7.51
CA SER A 103 2.77 7.38 -6.82
C SER A 103 2.55 6.19 -5.88
N GLU A 104 1.46 6.21 -5.10
CA GLU A 104 1.12 5.15 -4.15
C GLU A 104 0.84 3.83 -4.90
N ALA A 105 0.07 3.88 -5.99
CA ALA A 105 -0.21 2.71 -6.81
C ALA A 105 1.06 2.01 -7.33
N LYS A 106 2.10 2.78 -7.70
CA LYS A 106 3.41 2.22 -8.12
C LYS A 106 4.13 1.54 -6.95
N THR A 107 4.21 2.21 -5.81
CA THR A 107 4.87 1.68 -4.60
C THR A 107 4.18 0.42 -4.10
N ILE A 108 2.85 0.40 -4.06
CA ILE A 108 2.04 -0.75 -3.63
C ILE A 108 2.31 -1.95 -4.54
N ARG A 109 2.32 -1.74 -5.86
CA ARG A 109 2.61 -2.80 -6.83
C ARG A 109 4.01 -3.36 -6.65
N ALA A 110 5.02 -2.51 -6.47
CA ALA A 110 6.39 -2.93 -6.24
C ALA A 110 6.52 -3.76 -4.94
N ALA A 111 5.89 -3.30 -3.85
CA ALA A 111 5.88 -4.02 -2.58
C ALA A 111 5.16 -5.39 -2.69
N ALA A 112 4.02 -5.44 -3.38
CA ALA A 112 3.29 -6.68 -3.60
C ALA A 112 4.13 -7.72 -4.36
N LEU A 113 4.79 -7.33 -5.45
CA LEU A 113 5.68 -8.20 -6.22
C LEU A 113 6.89 -8.68 -5.40
N PHE A 114 7.45 -7.79 -4.58
CA PHE A 114 8.55 -8.13 -3.69
C PHE A 114 8.13 -9.22 -2.68
N VAL A 115 7.00 -9.02 -1.98
CA VAL A 115 6.52 -9.97 -0.98
C VAL A 115 6.15 -11.30 -1.63
N GLU A 116 5.50 -11.29 -2.79
CA GLU A 116 5.18 -12.52 -3.51
C GLU A 116 6.44 -13.32 -3.89
N ARG A 117 7.52 -12.63 -4.27
CA ARG A 117 8.82 -13.26 -4.54
C ARG A 117 9.43 -13.87 -3.28
N GLU A 118 9.43 -13.16 -2.16
CA GLU A 118 10.00 -13.69 -0.91
C GLU A 118 9.15 -14.82 -0.31
N LEU A 119 7.82 -14.77 -0.46
CA LEU A 119 6.91 -15.87 -0.09
C LEU A 119 7.20 -17.14 -0.90
N ARG A 120 7.44 -17.02 -2.22
CA ARG A 120 7.87 -18.16 -3.05
C ARG A 120 9.18 -18.76 -2.56
N LYS A 121 10.21 -17.93 -2.37
CA LYS A 121 11.51 -18.38 -1.85
C LYS A 121 11.37 -19.08 -0.49
N LEU A 122 10.53 -18.54 0.39
CA LEU A 122 10.27 -19.14 1.70
C LEU A 122 9.62 -20.52 1.57
N LYS A 123 8.63 -20.65 0.68
CA LYS A 123 7.96 -21.93 0.40
C LYS A 123 8.95 -22.97 -0.13
N ASP A 124 9.73 -22.63 -1.14
CA ASP A 124 10.72 -23.54 -1.74
C ASP A 124 11.75 -24.01 -0.70
N ARG A 125 12.20 -23.12 0.18
CA ARG A 125 13.11 -23.46 1.30
C ARG A 125 12.45 -24.36 2.33
N LYS A 126 11.19 -24.11 2.69
CA LYS A 126 10.42 -24.97 3.62
C LYS A 126 10.25 -26.37 3.05
N ASP A 127 9.95 -26.47 1.76
CA ASP A 127 9.79 -27.75 1.06
C ASP A 127 11.14 -28.50 0.99
N GLY A 128 12.23 -27.80 0.67
CA GLY A 128 13.59 -28.35 0.69
C GLY A 128 14.00 -28.87 2.07
N THR A 129 13.78 -28.08 3.11
CA THR A 129 14.06 -28.46 4.52
C THR A 129 13.27 -29.70 4.92
N THR A 130 12.00 -29.79 4.51
CA THR A 130 11.14 -30.95 4.77
C THR A 130 11.66 -32.21 4.07
N ARG A 131 12.17 -32.08 2.84
CA ARG A 131 12.78 -33.19 2.10
C ARG A 131 14.06 -33.68 2.78
N THR A 132 14.99 -32.78 3.12
CA THR A 132 16.24 -33.16 3.80
C THR A 132 15.98 -33.80 5.16
N LYS A 133 14.99 -33.30 5.93
CA LYS A 133 14.56 -33.93 7.19
C LYS A 133 14.09 -35.38 6.99
N ARG A 134 13.31 -35.66 5.93
CA ARG A 134 12.85 -37.02 5.62
C ARG A 134 14.01 -37.93 5.26
N LEU A 135 14.95 -37.45 4.45
CA LEU A 135 16.16 -38.20 4.08
C LEU A 135 17.01 -38.52 5.31
N LEU A 136 17.25 -37.54 6.18
CA LEU A 136 17.99 -37.74 7.43
C LEU A 136 17.35 -38.84 8.30
N TYR A 137 16.02 -38.82 8.44
CA TYR A 137 15.28 -39.83 9.19
C TYR A 137 15.44 -41.23 8.58
N GLU A 138 15.31 -41.35 7.26
CA GLU A 138 15.47 -42.63 6.57
C GLU A 138 16.90 -43.19 6.69
N CYS A 139 17.92 -42.36 6.45
CA CYS A 139 19.32 -42.77 6.60
C CYS A 139 19.64 -43.17 8.05
N SER A 140 19.15 -42.42 9.04
CA SER A 140 19.35 -42.77 10.46
C SER A 140 18.72 -44.11 10.82
N LYS A 141 17.52 -44.39 10.30
CA LYS A 141 16.82 -45.67 10.53
C LYS A 141 17.51 -46.85 9.82
N GLN A 142 18.10 -46.62 8.65
CA GLN A 142 18.87 -47.63 7.95
C GLN A 142 20.17 -47.95 8.68
N LEU A 143 20.83 -46.93 9.24
CA LEU A 143 22.02 -47.09 10.07
C LEU A 143 21.71 -47.94 11.31
N GLU A 144 20.66 -47.59 12.05
CA GLU A 144 20.22 -48.32 13.24
C GLU A 144 19.95 -49.81 12.94
N LYS A 145 19.31 -50.13 11.81
CA LYS A 145 19.07 -51.53 11.39
C LYS A 145 20.35 -52.28 11.06
N LEU A 146 21.32 -51.62 10.41
CA LEU A 146 22.60 -52.23 10.06
C LEU A 146 23.47 -52.46 11.28
N GLU A 147 23.48 -51.52 12.24
CA GLU A 147 24.13 -51.69 13.55
C GLU A 147 23.55 -52.91 14.29
N GLN A 148 22.22 -53.00 14.37
CA GLN A 148 21.54 -54.16 14.99
C GLN A 148 21.85 -55.48 14.28
N ALA A 149 21.93 -55.49 12.95
CA ALA A 149 22.27 -56.69 12.19
C ALA A 149 23.74 -57.10 12.35
N ASN A 150 24.66 -56.12 12.46
CA ASN A 150 26.07 -56.34 12.70
C ASN A 150 26.32 -56.92 14.10
N ASP A 151 25.62 -56.42 15.12
CA ASP A 151 25.69 -56.94 16.50
C ASP A 151 25.23 -58.40 16.59
N GLN A 152 24.34 -58.84 15.69
CA GLN A 152 23.83 -60.22 15.64
C GLN A 152 24.75 -61.19 14.86
N HIS A 153 25.65 -60.70 14.01
CA HIS A 153 26.49 -61.52 13.13
C HIS A 153 27.99 -61.41 13.49
N GLN A 154 28.51 -62.32 14.33
CA GLN A 154 29.95 -62.36 14.70
C GLN A 154 30.95 -62.76 13.59
N ASN A 155 30.52 -63.01 12.34
CA ASN A 155 31.37 -63.67 11.33
C ASN A 155 31.49 -62.96 9.96
N GLY A 156 31.14 -61.67 9.87
CA GLY A 156 31.18 -60.88 8.61
C GLY A 156 31.84 -59.51 8.73
N GLU A 157 32.73 -59.33 9.71
CA GLU A 157 33.13 -58.04 10.29
C GLU A 157 33.51 -56.96 9.25
N ARG A 158 34.40 -57.24 8.29
CA ARG A 158 34.95 -56.18 7.42
C ARG A 158 33.99 -55.57 6.40
N MET A 159 33.02 -56.33 5.89
CA MET A 159 32.08 -55.81 4.88
C MET A 159 30.96 -55.01 5.55
N PHE A 160 30.42 -55.52 6.66
CA PHE A 160 29.39 -54.83 7.44
C PHE A 160 29.94 -53.56 8.07
N GLU A 161 31.13 -53.61 8.69
CA GLU A 161 31.77 -52.45 9.29
C GLU A 161 32.05 -51.32 8.28
N ARG A 162 32.49 -51.67 7.07
CA ARG A 162 32.67 -50.69 5.97
C ARG A 162 31.34 -50.10 5.51
N HIS A 163 30.27 -50.90 5.46
CA HIS A 163 28.95 -50.43 5.04
C HIS A 163 28.33 -49.51 6.11
N THR A 164 28.45 -49.86 7.38
CA THR A 164 28.02 -49.03 8.53
C THR A 164 28.76 -47.69 8.54
N ASN A 165 30.09 -47.69 8.40
CA ASN A 165 30.89 -46.46 8.37
C ASN A 165 30.52 -45.55 7.17
N ASN A 166 30.31 -46.12 5.98
CA ASN A 166 29.87 -45.33 4.82
C ASN A 166 28.48 -44.70 5.04
N LEU A 167 27.57 -45.41 5.72
CA LEU A 167 26.23 -44.90 5.98
C LEU A 167 26.23 -43.86 7.10
N ASP A 168 27.08 -44.01 8.12
CA ASP A 168 27.30 -43.02 9.17
C ASP A 168 27.82 -41.69 8.58
N ILE A 169 28.80 -41.75 7.67
CA ILE A 169 29.29 -40.58 6.93
C ILE A 169 28.14 -39.91 6.14
N ALA A 170 27.26 -40.70 5.52
CA ALA A 170 26.11 -40.18 4.77
C ALA A 170 25.05 -39.54 5.70
N VAL A 171 24.81 -40.11 6.88
CA VAL A 171 23.94 -39.53 7.92
C VAL A 171 24.51 -38.19 8.38
N GLN A 172 25.81 -38.13 8.68
CA GLN A 172 26.47 -36.91 9.14
C GLN A 172 26.47 -35.81 8.07
N ALA A 173 26.72 -36.16 6.81
CA ALA A 173 26.62 -35.23 5.68
C ALA A 173 25.19 -34.67 5.53
N THR A 174 24.18 -35.55 5.59
CA THR A 174 22.77 -35.16 5.48
C THR A 174 22.31 -34.31 6.67
N ALA A 175 22.84 -34.57 7.87
CA ALA A 175 22.59 -33.76 9.06
C ALA A 175 23.18 -32.35 8.92
N ASN A 176 24.40 -32.23 8.39
CA ASN A 176 25.02 -30.94 8.09
C ASN A 176 24.23 -30.15 7.03
N ASP A 177 23.73 -30.82 5.99
CA ASP A 177 22.86 -30.19 4.99
C ASP A 177 21.54 -29.71 5.60
N TYR A 178 20.95 -30.49 6.51
CA TYR A 178 19.73 -30.11 7.23
C TYR A 178 19.96 -28.87 8.13
N ILE A 179 21.06 -28.86 8.90
CA ILE A 179 21.44 -27.73 9.76
C ILE A 179 21.67 -26.46 8.92
N THR A 180 22.37 -26.60 7.79
CA THR A 180 22.65 -25.50 6.86
C THR A 180 21.37 -24.99 6.19
N ALA A 181 20.39 -25.87 5.95
CA ALA A 181 19.09 -25.49 5.40
C ALA A 181 18.18 -24.74 6.40
N ILE A 182 18.41 -24.89 7.71
CA ILE A 182 17.64 -24.20 8.77
C ILE A 182 18.04 -22.72 8.92
N GLN A 183 19.33 -22.39 8.77
CA GLN A 183 19.90 -21.04 9.00
C GLN A 183 19.30 -19.89 8.13
N PRO A 184 18.99 -20.08 6.84
CA PRO A 184 18.41 -19.03 5.99
C PRO A 184 16.92 -18.74 6.25
N SER A 185 16.25 -19.50 7.11
CA SER A 185 14.83 -19.27 7.44
C SER A 185 14.64 -17.95 8.22
N THR A 186 15.65 -17.53 8.98
CA THR A 186 15.66 -16.29 9.75
C THR A 186 15.79 -15.05 8.86
N ALA A 187 16.61 -15.09 7.81
CA ALA A 187 16.86 -13.93 6.93
C ALA A 187 15.66 -13.59 6.03
N ALA A 188 14.96 -14.59 5.50
CA ALA A 188 13.76 -14.38 4.70
C ALA A 188 12.58 -13.87 5.56
N VAL A 189 12.43 -14.42 6.77
CA VAL A 189 11.44 -13.92 7.74
C VAL A 189 11.78 -12.49 8.17
N ASN A 190 13.06 -12.17 8.41
CA ASN A 190 13.50 -10.80 8.69
C ASN A 190 13.23 -9.84 7.54
N HIS A 191 13.39 -10.26 6.28
CA HIS A 191 13.06 -9.43 5.11
C HIS A 191 11.56 -9.18 4.95
N VAL A 192 10.71 -10.17 5.22
CA VAL A 192 9.24 -10.00 5.22
C VAL A 192 8.82 -9.04 6.34
N ILE A 193 9.37 -9.20 7.55
CA ILE A 193 9.10 -8.32 8.69
C ILE A 193 9.59 -6.88 8.44
N LEU A 194 10.77 -6.71 7.83
CA LEU A 194 11.30 -5.38 7.48
C LEU A 194 10.48 -4.71 6.37
N THR A 195 9.94 -5.48 5.43
CA THR A 195 9.04 -4.96 4.40
C THR A 195 7.67 -4.56 4.99
N ASP A 196 7.17 -5.35 5.95
CA ASP A 196 5.96 -5.04 6.72
C ASP A 196 6.14 -3.75 7.55
N LEU A 197 7.28 -3.61 8.24
CA LEU A 197 7.68 -2.37 8.94
C LEU A 197 7.82 -1.18 8.00
N TYR A 198 8.46 -1.37 6.83
CA TYR A 198 8.64 -0.30 5.85
C TYR A 198 7.30 0.18 5.29
N LEU A 199 6.38 -0.73 4.94
CA LEU A 199 5.01 -0.39 4.54
C LEU A 199 4.25 0.32 5.66
N LYS A 200 4.39 -0.13 6.91
CA LYS A 200 3.79 0.52 8.08
C LYS A 200 4.29 1.96 8.28
N PHE A 201 5.58 2.22 8.03
CA PHE A 201 6.17 3.56 8.09
C PHE A 201 5.85 4.43 6.87
N THR A 202 5.79 3.89 5.65
CA THR A 202 5.39 4.67 4.46
C THR A 202 3.90 5.04 4.51
N VAL A 203 3.04 4.12 4.96
CA VAL A 203 1.61 4.40 5.21
C VAL A 203 1.44 5.34 6.41
N GLY A 204 2.25 5.21 7.47
CA GLY A 204 2.22 6.08 8.66
C GLY A 204 2.72 7.52 8.39
N SER A 205 3.72 7.69 7.53
CA SER A 205 4.22 9.02 7.13
C SER A 205 3.18 9.82 6.33
N SER A 206 2.32 9.13 5.57
CA SER A 206 1.15 9.73 4.91
C SER A 206 0.13 10.28 5.93
N TYR A 207 -0.01 9.68 7.11
CA TYR A 207 -0.85 10.22 8.19
C TYR A 207 -0.22 11.43 8.91
N ALA A 208 1.11 11.44 9.10
CA ALA A 208 1.82 12.59 9.67
C ALA A 208 1.80 13.81 8.73
N ALA A 209 1.96 13.60 7.42
CA ALA A 209 1.81 14.63 6.40
C ALA A 209 0.36 15.17 6.33
N LYS A 210 -0.65 14.30 6.47
CA LYS A 210 -2.07 14.69 6.57
C LYS A 210 -2.38 15.52 7.82
N HIS A 211 -1.69 15.26 8.94
CA HIS A 211 -1.83 16.07 10.16
C HIS A 211 -1.13 17.43 10.07
N ALA A 212 0.06 17.49 9.45
CA ALA A 212 0.78 18.74 9.23
C ALA A 212 0.03 19.69 8.27
N ALA A 213 -0.53 19.15 7.18
CA ALA A 213 -1.33 19.92 6.22
C ALA A 213 -2.66 20.43 6.82
N ARG A 214 -3.31 19.64 7.68
CA ARG A 214 -4.56 20.02 8.37
C ARG A 214 -4.33 21.12 9.42
N VAL A 215 -3.16 21.17 10.07
CA VAL A 215 -2.80 22.21 11.06
C VAL A 215 -2.42 23.54 10.37
N GLN A 216 -1.84 23.51 9.17
CA GLN A 216 -1.54 24.75 8.42
C GLN A 216 -2.78 25.38 7.77
N HIS A 217 -3.72 24.59 7.24
CA HIS A 217 -4.95 25.13 6.62
C HIS A 217 -6.00 25.61 7.63
N SER A 218 -6.08 25.02 8.83
CA SER A 218 -7.02 25.47 9.87
C SER A 218 -6.61 26.81 10.51
N SER A 219 -5.31 27.13 10.54
CA SER A 219 -4.83 28.43 11.02
C SER A 219 -4.91 29.55 9.97
N GLY A 220 -4.87 29.21 8.67
CA GLY A 220 -4.99 30.19 7.58
C GLY A 220 -6.43 30.50 7.18
N ALA A 221 -7.33 29.51 7.18
CA ALA A 221 -8.73 29.73 6.82
C ALA A 221 -9.50 30.45 7.94
N ALA A 222 -9.28 30.11 9.22
CA ALA A 222 -9.99 30.76 10.33
C ALA A 222 -9.63 32.25 10.49
N GLY A 223 -8.44 32.67 10.05
CA GLY A 223 -8.01 34.07 10.07
C GLY A 223 -8.61 34.94 8.95
N PHE A 224 -9.06 34.33 7.85
CA PHE A 224 -9.64 35.06 6.71
C PHE A 224 -11.15 35.30 6.86
N TRP A 225 -11.86 34.39 7.55
CA TRP A 225 -13.32 34.50 7.73
C TRP A 225 -13.76 35.41 8.89
N LEU A 226 -12.86 35.83 9.77
CA LEU A 226 -13.17 36.72 10.91
C LEU A 226 -12.81 38.19 10.67
N ALA A 227 -12.30 38.56 9.49
CA ALA A 227 -11.90 39.93 9.16
C ALA A 227 -12.92 40.69 8.28
N GLU A 228 -14.03 40.05 7.88
CA GLU A 228 -15.02 40.62 6.94
C GLU A 228 -16.49 40.56 7.46
N LEU A 229 -16.67 40.54 8.78
CA LEU A 229 -17.93 40.85 9.47
C LEU A 229 -17.71 42.05 10.41
#